data_AF-A0A090X475-F1
#
_entry.id   AF-A0A090X475-F1
#
_cell.length_a   1.000
_cell.length_b   1.000
_cell.length_c   1.000
_cell.angle_alpha   90.00
_cell.angle_beta   90.00
_cell.angle_gamma   90.00
#
_symmetry.space_group_name_H-M   'P 1'
#
loop_
_entity.id
_entity.type
_entity.pdbx_description
1 polymer ?
#
loop_
_entity_poly.entity_id
_entity_poly.type
_entity_poly.pdbx_seq_one_letter_code
_entity_poly.pdbx_strand_id
1 'polypeptide(L)'
;MYIAITKQHQGENFKGSVRDFVKYLEKENEDRSPEQQEHFFNQYNDRISAEEVITEIDGNTKKLSKKDPKFYSIVVSPSKSELKVINNDPEKLREYVRELMKDYAASFHRDKKITVDDIKYYAKIERERTFKGTDKEIKENQPMLQKYWSLRKRYETLKRESQRET
;
A
#
# COMPACT_ATOMS: atom_id res chain seq x y z
N MET A 1 0.65 0.79 -17.98
CA MET A 1 1.02 0.51 -16.57
C MET A 1 2.03 1.51 -16.01
N TYR A 2 1.94 1.85 -14.72
CA TYR A 2 2.96 2.58 -13.95
C TYR A 2 3.51 1.70 -12.82
N ILE A 3 4.83 1.62 -12.69
CA ILE A 3 5.52 0.93 -11.58
C ILE A 3 6.59 1.86 -11.03
N ALA A 4 6.66 2.01 -9.70
CA ALA A 4 7.71 2.77 -9.04
C ALA A 4 8.25 2.02 -7.84
N ILE A 5 9.58 2.02 -7.68
CA ILE A 5 10.28 1.42 -6.54
C ILE A 5 10.98 2.53 -5.78
N THR A 6 10.65 2.69 -4.50
CA THR A 6 11.20 3.74 -3.65
C THR A 6 11.86 3.11 -2.44
N LYS A 7 13.13 3.43 -2.20
CA LYS A 7 13.79 3.06 -0.92
C LYS A 7 13.16 3.85 0.23
N GLN A 8 13.08 3.27 1.42
CA GLN A 8 12.72 4.00 2.64
C GLN A 8 13.49 5.33 2.70
N HIS A 9 12.84 6.45 3.04
CA HIS A 9 13.53 7.74 3.19
C HIS A 9 13.24 8.34 4.57
N GLN A 10 14.27 8.49 5.40
CA GLN A 10 14.25 9.25 6.65
C GLN A 10 15.61 9.93 6.87
N GLY A 11 15.86 11.08 6.22
CA GLY A 11 17.09 11.85 6.41
C GLY A 11 18.38 11.09 6.09
N GLU A 12 19.51 11.48 6.71
CA GLU A 12 20.83 10.87 6.47
C GLU A 12 20.98 9.43 7.03
N ASN A 13 20.03 8.94 7.83
CA ASN A 13 20.08 7.63 8.50
C ASN A 13 18.78 6.83 8.30
N PHE A 14 18.87 5.57 7.84
CA PHE A 14 17.69 4.69 7.71
C PHE A 14 17.33 4.01 9.03
N LYS A 15 17.12 4.82 10.07
CA LYS A 15 16.63 4.37 11.38
C LYS A 15 15.11 4.49 11.39
N GLY A 16 14.41 3.40 11.09
CA GLY A 16 12.95 3.47 11.13
C GLY A 16 12.29 2.13 10.90
N SER A 17 11.23 1.91 11.68
CA SER A 17 10.28 0.81 11.49
C SER A 17 9.45 1.03 10.22
N VAL A 18 8.97 -0.04 9.61
CA VAL A 18 7.96 0.03 8.55
C VAL A 18 6.57 0.45 9.06
N ARG A 19 6.38 0.53 10.38
CA ARG A 19 5.09 0.82 11.05
C ARG A 19 4.33 2.00 10.47
N ASP A 20 4.99 3.14 10.24
CA ASP A 20 4.29 4.33 9.71
C ASP A 20 3.78 4.10 8.27
N PHE A 21 4.53 3.32 7.49
CA PHE A 21 4.12 2.96 6.14
C PHE A 21 2.97 1.94 6.16
N VAL A 22 3.06 0.90 7.00
CA VAL A 22 1.98 -0.08 7.18
C VAL A 22 0.70 0.61 7.67
N LYS A 23 0.80 1.50 8.66
CA LYS A 23 -0.33 2.29 9.17
C LYS A 23 -0.96 3.13 8.06
N TYR A 24 -0.17 3.72 7.18
CA TYR A 24 -0.68 4.45 6.03
C TYR A 24 -1.48 3.55 5.07
N LEU A 25 -1.04 2.30 4.84
CA LEU A 25 -1.77 1.34 4.01
C LEU A 25 -3.05 0.80 4.70
N GLU A 26 -3.12 0.88 6.02
CA GLU A 26 -4.32 0.50 6.80
C GLU A 26 -5.45 1.55 6.77
N LYS A 27 -5.20 2.78 6.29
CA LYS A 27 -6.20 3.86 6.27
C LYS A 27 -7.55 3.46 5.65
N GLU A 28 -7.57 2.61 4.61
CA GLU A 28 -8.81 2.19 3.94
C GLU A 28 -9.64 1.20 4.77
N ASN A 29 -9.04 0.58 5.79
CA ASN A 29 -9.70 -0.37 6.70
C ASN A 29 -10.32 0.33 7.92
N GLU A 30 -9.92 1.55 8.26
CA GLU A 30 -10.37 2.26 9.48
C GLU A 30 -11.89 2.45 9.52
N ASP A 31 -12.52 2.68 8.36
CA ASP A 31 -13.97 2.90 8.22
C ASP A 31 -14.74 1.63 7.76
N ARG A 32 -14.09 0.46 7.70
CA ARG A 32 -14.68 -0.79 7.17
C ARG A 32 -14.98 -1.80 8.26
N SER A 33 -16.06 -2.57 8.06
CA SER A 33 -16.36 -3.74 8.88
C SER A 33 -15.27 -4.82 8.71
N PRO A 34 -15.01 -5.68 9.72
CA PRO A 34 -13.98 -6.71 9.65
C PRO A 34 -14.06 -7.60 8.40
N GLU A 35 -15.27 -7.86 7.91
CA GLU A 35 -15.52 -8.69 6.72
C GLU A 35 -15.16 -7.97 5.40
N GLN A 36 -15.07 -6.64 5.43
CA GLN A 36 -14.77 -5.78 4.28
C GLN A 36 -13.35 -5.23 4.30
N GLN A 37 -12.59 -5.49 5.36
CA GLN A 37 -11.20 -5.09 5.47
C GLN A 37 -10.34 -5.86 4.47
N GLU A 38 -9.49 -5.13 3.75
CA GLU A 38 -8.48 -5.73 2.90
C GLU A 38 -7.28 -6.12 3.78
N HIS A 39 -6.85 -7.38 3.72
CA HIS A 39 -5.67 -7.84 4.45
C HIS A 39 -4.40 -7.68 3.61
N PHE A 40 -3.24 -7.74 4.26
CA PHE A 40 -2.00 -7.92 3.53
C PHE A 40 -1.90 -9.35 2.99
N PHE A 41 -1.20 -9.49 1.87
CA PHE A 41 -0.88 -10.78 1.28
C PHE A 41 0.61 -10.85 0.92
N ASN A 42 1.11 -12.06 0.71
CA ASN A 42 2.44 -12.32 0.18
C ASN A 42 2.37 -13.40 -0.91
N GLN A 43 3.50 -14.05 -1.20
CA GLN A 43 3.57 -15.08 -2.24
C GLN A 43 2.62 -16.27 -1.98
N TYR A 44 2.36 -16.59 -0.71
CA TYR A 44 1.71 -17.84 -0.31
C TYR A 44 0.48 -17.67 0.59
N ASN A 45 0.32 -16.52 1.24
CA ASN A 45 -0.76 -16.23 2.18
C ASN A 45 -1.53 -14.98 1.74
N ASP A 46 -2.86 -15.02 1.86
CA ASP A 46 -3.77 -13.92 1.48
C ASP A 46 -4.28 -13.09 2.67
N ARG A 47 -4.03 -13.55 3.91
CA ARG A 47 -4.57 -12.92 5.12
C ARG A 47 -3.47 -12.77 6.17
N ILE A 48 -2.82 -11.61 6.14
CA ILE A 48 -1.70 -11.27 7.03
C ILE A 48 -2.05 -9.97 7.75
N SER A 49 -1.84 -9.93 9.07
CA SER A 49 -2.14 -8.75 9.88
C SER A 49 -1.07 -7.66 9.72
N ALA A 50 -1.44 -6.42 10.00
CA ALA A 50 -0.50 -5.30 10.00
C ALA A 50 0.65 -5.51 11.01
N GLU A 51 0.35 -6.06 12.19
CA GLU A 51 1.34 -6.34 13.23
C GLU A 51 2.37 -7.39 12.79
N GLU A 52 1.92 -8.42 12.07
CA GLU A 52 2.80 -9.45 11.51
C GLU A 52 3.72 -8.86 10.45
N VAL A 53 3.18 -8.05 9.52
CA VAL A 53 3.98 -7.35 8.51
C VAL A 53 5.07 -6.49 9.15
N ILE A 54 4.72 -5.71 10.18
CA ILE A 54 5.67 -4.85 10.88
C ILE A 54 6.78 -5.68 11.52
N THR A 55 6.41 -6.72 12.27
CA THR A 55 7.35 -7.57 13.00
C THR A 55 8.32 -8.26 12.06
N GLU A 56 7.80 -8.83 10.98
CA GLU A 56 8.58 -9.61 10.02
C GLU A 56 9.51 -8.75 9.16
N ILE A 57 9.07 -7.55 8.73
CA ILE A 57 9.93 -6.64 7.97
C ILE A 57 11.02 -6.05 8.87
N ASP A 58 10.66 -5.54 10.06
CA ASP A 58 11.63 -4.90 10.96
C ASP A 58 12.68 -5.92 11.45
N GLY A 59 12.26 -7.18 11.65
CA GLY A 59 13.14 -8.29 11.98
C GLY A 59 14.13 -8.68 10.86
N ASN A 60 13.80 -8.38 9.60
CA ASN A 60 14.62 -8.74 8.43
C ASN A 60 15.76 -7.74 8.13
N THR A 61 16.40 -7.19 9.18
CA THR A 61 17.39 -6.10 9.05
C THR A 61 18.78 -6.45 9.59
N LYS A 62 18.98 -7.70 10.04
CA LYS A 62 20.19 -8.16 10.76
C LYS A 62 21.52 -7.88 10.05
N LYS A 63 21.55 -7.87 8.72
CA LYS A 63 22.77 -7.63 7.92
C LYS A 63 22.86 -6.21 7.34
N LEU A 64 21.93 -5.32 7.68
CA LEU A 64 21.85 -3.97 7.13
C LEU A 64 22.50 -2.97 8.08
N SER A 65 23.38 -2.13 7.56
CA SER A 65 23.98 -1.03 8.32
C SER A 65 22.99 0.12 8.52
N LYS A 66 23.35 1.13 9.33
CA LYS A 66 22.52 2.35 9.50
C LYS A 66 22.34 3.16 8.20
N LYS A 67 23.24 2.97 7.23
CA LYS A 67 23.24 3.64 5.93
C LYS A 67 22.49 2.87 4.84
N ASP A 68 22.00 1.67 5.15
CA ASP A 68 21.21 0.89 4.20
C ASP A 68 19.72 1.08 4.45
N PRO A 69 18.88 1.23 3.41
CA PRO A 69 17.43 1.24 3.58
C PRO A 69 16.95 -0.07 4.19
N LYS A 70 15.99 0.01 5.14
CA LYS A 70 15.46 -1.18 5.84
C LYS A 70 14.39 -1.89 5.03
N PHE A 71 13.68 -1.16 4.18
CA PHE A 71 12.70 -1.69 3.24
C PHE A 71 12.63 -0.84 1.97
N TYR A 72 11.99 -1.39 0.95
CA TYR A 72 11.64 -0.71 -0.29
C TYR A 72 10.11 -0.80 -0.46
N SER A 73 9.49 0.27 -0.94
CA SER A 73 8.09 0.25 -1.37
C SER A 73 8.02 0.11 -2.89
N ILE A 74 7.06 -0.69 -3.35
CA ILE A 74 6.75 -0.85 -4.76
C ILE A 74 5.30 -0.40 -4.96
N VAL A 75 5.09 0.54 -5.86
CA VAL A 75 3.75 0.96 -6.30
C VAL A 75 3.53 0.37 -7.66
N VAL A 76 2.53 -0.50 -7.78
CA VAL A 76 2.05 -1.05 -9.06
C VAL A 76 0.69 -0.43 -9.35
N SER A 77 0.59 0.27 -10.47
CA SER A 77 -0.61 1.00 -10.86
C SER A 77 -0.97 0.66 -12.30
N PRO A 78 -1.81 -0.37 -12.50
CA PRO A 78 -2.39 -0.65 -13.80
C PRO A 78 -3.25 0.52 -14.26
N SER A 79 -3.22 0.77 -15.56
CA SER A 79 -4.09 1.74 -16.23
C SER A 79 -5.55 1.26 -16.23
N LYS A 80 -6.49 2.18 -16.44
CA LYS A 80 -7.92 1.84 -16.57
C LYS A 80 -8.18 0.78 -17.65
N SER A 81 -7.41 0.79 -18.73
CA SER A 81 -7.55 -0.19 -19.81
C SER A 81 -7.07 -1.57 -19.38
N GLU A 82 -5.93 -1.66 -18.68
CA GLU A 82 -5.41 -2.93 -18.13
C GLU A 82 -6.36 -3.52 -17.08
N LEU A 83 -6.92 -2.67 -16.19
CA LEU A 83 -7.91 -3.12 -15.21
C LEU A 83 -9.19 -3.66 -15.84
N LYS A 84 -9.64 -3.08 -16.97
CA LYS A 84 -10.80 -3.58 -17.71
C LYS A 84 -10.58 -4.99 -18.27
N VAL A 85 -9.37 -5.33 -18.72
CA VAL A 85 -9.05 -6.67 -19.24
C VAL A 85 -9.27 -7.74 -18.16
N ILE A 86 -8.99 -7.40 -16.90
CA ILE A 86 -9.22 -8.28 -15.75
C ILE A 86 -10.56 -8.05 -15.06
N ASN A 87 -11.49 -7.29 -15.64
CA ASN A 87 -12.78 -6.93 -15.05
C ASN A 87 -12.71 -6.25 -13.67
N ASN A 88 -11.59 -5.57 -13.36
CA ASN A 88 -11.30 -5.02 -12.03
C ASN A 88 -11.33 -6.08 -10.91
N ASP A 89 -11.00 -7.32 -11.24
CA ASP A 89 -10.97 -8.43 -10.30
C ASP A 89 -9.74 -8.33 -9.36
N PRO A 90 -9.93 -8.17 -8.04
CA PRO A 90 -8.82 -8.09 -7.09
C PRO A 90 -8.01 -9.38 -7.00
N GLU A 91 -8.61 -10.56 -7.26
CA GLU A 91 -7.88 -11.83 -7.27
C GLU A 91 -6.84 -11.85 -8.38
N LYS A 92 -7.23 -11.41 -9.58
CA LYS A 92 -6.32 -11.31 -10.73
C LYS A 92 -5.20 -10.28 -10.51
N LEU A 93 -5.48 -9.21 -9.77
CA LEU A 93 -4.43 -8.27 -9.34
C LEU A 93 -3.46 -8.92 -8.35
N ARG A 94 -3.95 -9.72 -7.40
CA ARG A 94 -3.11 -10.49 -6.48
C ARG A 94 -2.22 -11.48 -7.22
N GLU A 95 -2.77 -12.23 -8.16
CA GLU A 95 -2.02 -13.15 -9.03
C GLU A 95 -0.96 -12.41 -9.85
N TYR A 96 -1.33 -11.28 -10.46
CA TYR A 96 -0.38 -10.45 -11.21
C TYR A 96 0.79 -9.97 -10.33
N VAL A 97 0.52 -9.52 -9.11
CA VAL A 97 1.57 -9.10 -8.17
C VAL A 97 2.47 -10.28 -7.79
N ARG A 98 1.94 -11.49 -7.61
CA ARG A 98 2.75 -12.70 -7.33
C ARG A 98 3.70 -13.02 -8.49
N GLU A 99 3.24 -12.94 -9.74
CA GLU A 99 4.13 -13.12 -10.90
C GLU A 99 5.16 -11.98 -11.01
N LEU A 100 4.73 -10.73 -10.82
CA LEU A 100 5.62 -9.58 -10.82
C LEU A 100 6.73 -9.70 -9.77
N MET A 101 6.44 -10.26 -8.60
CA MET A 101 7.45 -10.46 -7.56
C MET A 101 8.43 -11.59 -7.87
N LYS A 102 8.05 -12.59 -8.68
CA LYS A 102 8.99 -13.57 -9.23
C LYS A 102 9.96 -12.91 -10.20
N ASP A 103 9.46 -12.07 -11.10
CA ASP A 103 10.29 -11.31 -12.04
C ASP A 103 11.20 -10.31 -11.32
N TYR A 104 10.67 -9.64 -10.29
CA TYR A 104 11.46 -8.76 -9.43
C TYR A 104 12.60 -9.52 -8.74
N ALA A 105 12.32 -10.69 -8.16
CA ALA A 105 13.34 -11.53 -7.55
C ALA A 105 14.40 -12.00 -8.58
N ALA A 106 13.97 -12.41 -9.78
CA ALA A 106 14.87 -12.83 -10.85
C ALA A 106 15.77 -11.69 -11.36
N SER A 107 15.35 -10.43 -11.18
CA SER A 107 16.11 -9.25 -11.59
C SER A 107 17.31 -8.93 -10.69
N PHE A 108 17.50 -9.62 -9.57
CA PHE A 108 18.68 -9.45 -8.73
C PHE A 108 19.91 -10.15 -9.35
N HIS A 109 20.84 -9.36 -9.87
CA HIS A 109 22.13 -9.85 -10.38
C HIS A 109 23.07 -10.22 -9.23
N ARG A 110 23.01 -11.48 -8.79
CA ARG A 110 23.87 -12.08 -7.76
C ARG A 110 24.56 -13.32 -8.33
N ASP A 111 25.61 -13.78 -7.64
CA ASP A 111 26.34 -15.00 -8.03
C ASP A 111 25.47 -16.26 -8.00
N LYS A 112 24.38 -16.23 -7.21
CA LYS A 112 23.32 -17.25 -7.20
C LYS A 112 22.05 -16.70 -7.82
N LYS A 113 21.27 -17.58 -8.45
CA LYS A 113 19.89 -17.27 -8.87
C LYS A 113 19.07 -16.91 -7.65
N ILE A 114 18.40 -15.76 -7.71
CA ILE A 114 17.47 -15.29 -6.68
C ILE A 114 16.05 -15.63 -7.13
N THR A 115 15.27 -16.16 -6.19
CA THR A 115 13.87 -16.53 -6.40
C THR A 115 12.97 -15.77 -5.44
N VAL A 116 11.66 -15.86 -5.62
CA VAL A 116 10.71 -15.18 -4.74
C VAL A 116 10.83 -15.65 -3.27
N ASP A 117 11.32 -16.87 -3.04
CA ASP A 117 11.58 -17.42 -1.71
C ASP A 117 12.80 -16.78 -1.01
N ASP A 118 13.68 -16.14 -1.77
CA ASP A 118 14.85 -15.42 -1.25
C ASP A 118 14.52 -13.98 -0.82
N ILE A 119 13.31 -13.49 -1.10
CA ILE A 119 12.86 -12.14 -0.75
C ILE A 119 11.67 -12.18 0.22
N LYS A 120 11.57 -11.17 1.08
CA LYS A 120 10.42 -10.99 1.97
C LYS A 120 9.65 -9.75 1.53
N TYR A 121 8.42 -9.97 1.08
CA TYR A 121 7.53 -8.88 0.66
C TYR A 121 6.13 -9.10 1.23
N TYR A 122 5.42 -8.00 1.39
CA TYR A 122 4.00 -7.95 1.70
C TYR A 122 3.37 -6.90 0.81
N ALA A 123 2.17 -7.17 0.34
CA ALA A 123 1.41 -6.31 -0.55
C ALA A 123 -0.01 -6.15 -0.04
N LYS A 124 -0.67 -5.08 -0.48
CA LYS A 124 -2.07 -4.78 -0.16
C LYS A 124 -2.70 -4.08 -1.36
N ILE A 125 -3.94 -4.42 -1.67
CA ILE A 125 -4.69 -3.75 -2.74
C ILE A 125 -5.34 -2.48 -2.17
N GLU A 126 -4.98 -1.32 -2.71
CA GLU A 126 -5.69 -0.06 -2.46
C GLU A 126 -6.71 0.19 -3.56
N ARG A 127 -7.97 0.50 -3.19
CA ARG A 127 -9.04 0.80 -4.16
C ARG A 127 -9.19 2.29 -4.42
N GLU A 128 -8.74 3.12 -3.48
CA GLU A 128 -8.85 4.57 -3.55
C GLU A 128 -7.46 5.21 -3.53
N ARG A 129 -7.11 5.92 -4.60
CA ARG A 129 -5.94 6.81 -4.57
C ARG A 129 -6.25 8.01 -3.67
N THR A 130 -5.95 7.88 -2.39
CA THR A 130 -5.82 9.05 -1.51
C THR A 130 -4.45 9.65 -1.73
N PHE A 131 -4.39 10.65 -2.61
CA PHE A 131 -3.16 11.37 -2.89
C PHE A 131 -2.75 12.21 -1.65
N LYS A 132 -1.46 12.20 -1.28
CA LYS A 132 -0.92 13.09 -0.23
C LYS A 132 -0.65 14.47 -0.84
N GLY A 133 -1.21 15.52 -0.22
CA GLY A 133 -1.32 16.94 -0.64
C GLY A 133 -0.21 17.63 -1.47
N THR A 134 0.93 16.99 -1.67
CA THR A 134 2.13 17.46 -2.36
C THR A 134 2.29 16.96 -3.80
N ASP A 135 1.52 15.96 -4.25
CA ASP A 135 1.62 15.45 -5.62
C ASP A 135 1.08 16.47 -6.65
N LYS A 136 1.72 16.54 -7.82
CA LYS A 136 1.38 17.52 -8.88
C LYS A 136 -0.09 17.41 -9.32
N GLU A 137 -0.62 16.18 -9.35
CA GLU A 137 -2.02 15.86 -9.63
C GLU A 137 -3.00 16.37 -8.55
N ILE A 138 -2.54 16.62 -7.31
CA ILE A 138 -3.37 17.24 -6.25
C ILE A 138 -3.40 18.75 -6.37
N LYS A 139 -2.30 19.41 -6.75
CA LYS A 139 -2.31 20.87 -6.94
C LYS A 139 -3.43 21.29 -7.90
N GLU A 140 -3.67 20.48 -8.93
CA GLU A 140 -4.74 20.68 -9.91
C GLU A 140 -6.13 20.27 -9.36
N ASN A 141 -6.19 19.28 -8.45
CA ASN A 141 -7.45 18.75 -7.90
C ASN A 141 -7.85 19.33 -6.51
N GLN A 142 -7.10 20.29 -5.97
CA GLN A 142 -7.38 20.95 -4.68
C GLN A 142 -8.81 21.51 -4.56
N PRO A 143 -9.41 22.12 -5.60
CA PRO A 143 -10.78 22.62 -5.51
C PRO A 143 -11.81 21.51 -5.28
N MET A 144 -11.62 20.33 -5.90
CA MET A 144 -12.50 19.17 -5.69
C MET A 144 -12.34 18.60 -4.28
N LEU A 145 -11.12 18.52 -3.75
CA LEU A 145 -10.88 18.04 -2.39
C LEU A 145 -11.55 18.94 -1.35
N GLN A 146 -11.48 20.27 -1.48
CA GLN A 146 -12.20 21.18 -0.57
C GLN A 146 -13.73 20.96 -0.64
N LYS A 147 -14.26 20.70 -1.83
CA LYS A 147 -15.67 20.38 -2.02
C LYS A 147 -16.03 19.04 -1.35
N TYR A 148 -15.20 18.02 -1.48
CA TYR A 148 -15.38 16.74 -0.78
C TYR A 148 -15.39 16.90 0.74
N TRP A 149 -14.42 17.59 1.32
CA TRP A 149 -14.34 17.81 2.77
C TRP A 149 -15.52 18.60 3.33
N SER A 150 -15.95 19.63 2.62
CA SER A 150 -17.16 20.40 3.01
C SER A 150 -18.43 19.55 2.91
N LEU A 151 -18.54 18.70 1.89
CA LEU A 151 -19.67 17.78 1.73
C LEU A 151 -19.69 16.71 2.82
N ARG A 152 -18.53 16.12 3.15
CA ARG A 152 -18.39 15.14 4.24
C ARG A 152 -18.77 15.76 5.58
N LYS A 153 -18.28 16.97 5.88
CA LYS A 153 -18.65 17.69 7.11
C LYS A 153 -20.16 17.92 7.19
N ARG A 154 -20.78 18.33 6.09
CA ARG A 154 -22.23 18.55 6.00
C ARG A 154 -23.02 17.26 6.17
N TYR A 155 -22.57 16.16 5.57
CA TYR A 155 -23.16 14.84 5.74
C TYR A 155 -23.12 14.39 7.20
N GLU A 156 -21.98 14.53 7.87
CA GLU A 156 -21.85 14.19 9.30
C GLU A 156 -22.74 15.06 10.20
N THR A 157 -22.89 16.35 9.88
CA THR A 157 -23.83 17.23 10.58
C THR A 157 -25.27 16.76 10.41
N LEU A 158 -25.71 16.50 9.17
CA LEU A 158 -27.06 16.02 8.88
C LEU A 158 -27.35 14.66 9.52
N LYS A 159 -26.36 13.75 9.51
CA LYS A 159 -26.47 12.45 10.18
C LYS A 159 -26.69 12.61 11.68
N ARG A 160 -25.96 13.52 12.34
CA ARG A 160 -26.15 13.82 13.77
C ARG A 160 -27.49 14.50 14.07
N GLU A 161 -27.99 15.33 13.17
CA GLU A 161 -29.30 15.98 13.30
C GLU A 161 -30.43 14.95 13.16
N SER A 162 -30.35 14.06 12.16
CA SER A 162 -31.34 12.99 11.96
C SER A 162 -31.41 11.99 13.14
N GLN A 163 -30.31 11.79 13.86
CA GLN A 163 -30.25 10.93 15.05
C GLN A 163 -30.75 11.62 16.34
N ARG A 164 -30.99 12.94 16.30
CA ARG A 164 -31.56 13.71 17.42
C ARG A 164 -33.06 13.91 17.31
N GLU A 165 -33.63 13.68 16.13
CA GLU A 165 -35.07 13.80 15.84
C GLU A 165 -35.83 12.46 15.98
N THR A 166 -35.15 11.39 16.39
CA THR A 166 -35.69 10.08 16.80
C THR A 166 -35.40 9.81 18.26
#